data_AF-A0A932FLT8-F1
#
_entry.id   AF-A0A932FLT8-F1
#
_cell.length_a   1.000
_cell.length_b   1.000
_cell.length_c   1.000
_cell.angle_alpha   90.00
_cell.angle_beta   90.00
_cell.angle_gamma   90.00
#
_symmetry.space_group_name_H-M   'P 1'
#
loop_
_entity.id
_entity.type
_entity.pdbx_description
1 polymer ?
#
loop_
_entity_poly.entity_id
_entity_poly.type
_entity_poly.pdbx_seq_one_letter_code
_entity_poly.pdbx_strand_id
1 'polypeptide(L)'
;MSVHVHVASLKGAPPGVRFRWDADTEILSAEIAGGPGPGGLTGSIELEGQDGSWLVLEVDGGRICSIEVAVWPEVRTVKGLAVPADVAAVSLSVPARSSQPGIATMEVTAPLRAESDPSEKTIHFVLSQGRTRTVRVGSDVLFDLDRHDAITGVWLCNVPPFTSAP
;
A
#
# COMPACT_ATOMS: atom_id res chain seq x y z
N MET A 1 -13.74 2.72 9.44
CA MET A 1 -12.86 1.71 10.08
C MET A 1 -11.42 2.05 9.69
N SER A 2 -10.40 1.55 10.39
CA SER A 2 -8.98 1.81 10.07
C SER A 2 -8.17 0.52 10.08
N VAL A 3 -7.08 0.51 9.32
CA VAL A 3 -6.13 -0.62 9.28
C VAL A 3 -4.98 -0.32 10.23
N HIS A 4 -4.99 -0.91 11.43
CA HIS A 4 -3.91 -0.78 12.38
C HIS A 4 -2.81 -1.81 12.13
N VAL A 5 -1.56 -1.39 12.29
CA VAL A 5 -0.38 -2.25 12.11
C VAL A 5 0.55 -2.17 13.32
N HIS A 6 1.40 -3.18 13.47
CA HIS A 6 2.57 -3.12 14.33
C HIS A 6 3.79 -2.77 13.49
N VAL A 7 4.62 -1.86 14.02
CA VAL A 7 5.85 -1.40 13.39
C VAL A 7 7.04 -1.96 14.15
N ALA A 8 7.91 -2.69 13.46
CA ALA A 8 9.18 -3.17 14.00
C ALA A 8 10.36 -2.70 13.14
N SER A 9 11.53 -2.53 13.74
CA SER A 9 12.75 -2.21 12.98
C SER A 9 13.08 -3.34 12.01
N LEU A 10 13.35 -2.98 10.75
CA LEU A 10 13.80 -3.95 9.76
C LEU A 10 15.27 -4.30 10.00
N LYS A 11 15.60 -5.59 9.87
CA LYS A 11 17.00 -6.05 9.81
C LYS A 11 17.42 -6.18 8.35
N GLY A 12 18.41 -5.41 7.93
CA GLY A 12 18.94 -5.44 6.57
C GLY A 12 18.20 -4.49 5.60
N ALA A 13 18.34 -4.76 4.30
CA ALA A 13 17.73 -3.93 3.26
C ALA A 13 16.21 -4.16 3.15
N PRO A 14 15.44 -3.15 2.72
CA PRO A 14 14.05 -3.34 2.33
C PRO A 14 13.90 -4.47 1.30
N PRO A 15 12.86 -5.32 1.41
CA PRO A 15 12.55 -6.30 0.39
C PRO A 15 12.33 -5.66 -0.98
N GLY A 16 12.76 -6.33 -2.05
CA GLY A 16 12.52 -5.86 -3.41
C GLY A 16 11.03 -5.82 -3.75
N VAL A 17 10.64 -4.86 -4.58
CA VAL A 17 9.27 -4.72 -5.09
C VAL A 17 9.26 -5.00 -6.59
N ARG A 18 8.25 -5.73 -7.07
CA ARG A 18 8.00 -5.95 -8.50
C ARG A 18 6.64 -5.39 -8.86
N PHE A 19 6.63 -4.44 -9.79
CA PHE A 19 5.40 -3.94 -10.39
C PHE A 19 5.01 -4.76 -11.62
N ARG A 20 3.70 -4.94 -11.80
CA ARG A 20 3.11 -5.53 -13.00
C ARG A 20 1.84 -4.77 -13.36
N TRP A 21 1.73 -4.35 -14.61
CA TRP A 21 0.47 -3.92 -15.19
C TRP A 21 -0.22 -5.11 -15.85
N ASP A 22 -1.50 -5.25 -15.58
CA ASP A 22 -2.40 -6.05 -16.40
C ASP A 22 -2.88 -5.18 -17.57
N ALA A 23 -2.55 -5.58 -18.80
CA ALA A 23 -2.80 -4.78 -19.99
C ALA A 23 -4.29 -4.74 -20.38
N ASP A 24 -5.08 -5.72 -19.95
CA ASP A 24 -6.49 -5.85 -20.32
C ASP A 24 -7.39 -5.08 -19.35
N THR A 25 -7.00 -5.04 -18.08
CA THR A 25 -7.80 -4.46 -16.99
C THR A 25 -7.23 -3.16 -16.43
N GLU A 26 -6.03 -2.77 -16.86
CA GLU A 26 -5.30 -1.61 -16.33
C GLU A 26 -5.05 -1.69 -14.82
N ILE A 27 -5.01 -2.90 -14.27
CA ILE A 27 -4.70 -3.15 -12.86
C ILE A 27 -3.19 -3.07 -12.67
N LEU A 28 -2.75 -2.27 -11.70
CA LEU A 28 -1.36 -2.24 -11.24
C LEU A 28 -1.22 -3.07 -9.97
N SER A 29 -0.38 -4.10 -10.02
CA SER A 29 0.01 -4.88 -8.85
C SER A 29 1.46 -4.57 -8.46
N ALA A 30 1.73 -4.47 -7.16
CA ALA A 30 3.06 -4.34 -6.56
C ALA A 30 3.30 -5.52 -5.61
N GLU A 31 4.11 -6.48 -6.05
CA GLU A 31 4.50 -7.64 -5.24
C GLU A 31 5.73 -7.31 -4.40
N ILE A 32 5.65 -7.52 -3.09
CA ILE A 32 6.74 -7.28 -2.14
C ILE A 32 7.42 -8.62 -1.83
N ALA A 33 8.71 -8.74 -2.14
CA ALA A 33 9.46 -9.98 -1.95
C ALA A 33 9.48 -10.44 -0.49
N GLY A 34 9.40 -11.76 -0.29
CA GLY A 34 9.49 -12.39 1.02
C GLY A 34 8.52 -13.54 1.16
N GLY A 35 8.60 -14.23 2.30
CA GLY A 35 7.63 -15.24 2.70
C GLY A 35 6.58 -14.68 3.69
N PRO A 36 5.67 -15.53 4.16
CA PRO A 36 4.71 -15.19 5.20
C PRO A 36 5.41 -14.54 6.41
N GLY A 37 4.71 -13.60 7.05
CA GLY A 37 5.14 -13.07 8.33
C GLY A 37 5.09 -14.12 9.44
N PRO A 38 5.64 -13.81 10.63
CA PRO A 38 5.71 -14.75 11.75
C PRO A 38 4.35 -15.00 12.42
N GLY A 39 3.29 -14.32 11.99
CA GLY A 39 1.94 -14.42 12.55
C GLY A 39 1.17 -13.12 12.40
N GLY A 40 -0.15 -13.23 12.30
CA GLY A 40 -1.07 -12.11 12.07
C GLY A 40 -2.20 -12.51 11.13
N LEU A 41 -2.80 -11.52 10.47
CA LEU A 41 -3.81 -11.74 9.44
C LEU A 41 -3.23 -12.50 8.24
N THR A 42 -3.97 -13.46 7.69
CA THR A 42 -3.77 -13.94 6.31
C THR A 42 -5.08 -13.68 5.57
N GLY A 43 -5.02 -13.17 4.34
CA GLY A 43 -6.19 -12.75 3.56
C GLY A 43 -6.00 -11.37 2.94
N SER A 44 -7.09 -10.73 2.52
CA SER A 44 -7.07 -9.45 1.83
C SER A 44 -7.67 -8.33 2.69
N ILE A 45 -7.17 -7.11 2.47
CA ILE A 45 -7.76 -5.88 3.01
C ILE A 45 -8.17 -5.02 1.82
N GLU A 46 -9.46 -4.73 1.73
CA GLU A 46 -10.05 -3.93 0.66
C GLU A 46 -10.23 -2.50 1.17
N LEU A 47 -9.56 -1.55 0.54
CA LEU A 47 -9.62 -0.13 0.83
C LEU A 47 -10.52 0.53 -0.22
N GLU A 48 -11.77 0.80 0.12
CA GLU A 48 -12.76 1.34 -0.81
C GLU A 48 -12.89 2.86 -0.67
N GLY A 49 -12.76 3.55 -1.79
CA GLY A 49 -13.02 4.97 -1.97
C GLY A 49 -14.52 5.27 -2.11
N GLN A 50 -14.92 6.47 -1.73
CA GLN A 50 -16.32 6.92 -1.91
C GLN A 50 -16.73 7.10 -3.38
N ASP A 51 -15.75 7.15 -4.28
CA ASP A 51 -15.92 7.23 -5.73
C ASP A 51 -15.97 5.85 -6.41
N GLY A 52 -15.96 4.76 -5.63
CA GLY A 52 -15.94 3.37 -6.14
C GLY A 52 -14.55 2.88 -6.55
N SER A 53 -13.50 3.68 -6.33
CA SER A 53 -12.13 3.20 -6.42
C SER A 53 -11.82 2.21 -5.30
N TRP A 54 -10.88 1.30 -5.52
CA TRP A 54 -10.49 0.34 -4.49
C TRP A 54 -9.06 -0.17 -4.66
N LEU A 55 -8.37 -0.28 -3.53
CA LEU A 55 -7.06 -0.94 -3.44
C LEU A 55 -7.20 -2.22 -2.63
N VAL A 56 -6.47 -3.25 -3.01
CA VAL A 56 -6.39 -4.50 -2.26
C VAL A 56 -4.99 -4.65 -1.69
N LEU A 57 -4.89 -4.85 -0.37
CA LEU A 57 -3.65 -5.26 0.29
C LEU A 57 -3.74 -6.74 0.59
N GLU A 58 -2.93 -7.55 -0.06
CA GLU A 58 -2.80 -8.96 0.28
C GLU A 58 -1.87 -9.11 1.47
N VAL A 59 -2.30 -9.91 2.45
CA VAL A 59 -1.60 -10.13 3.72
C VAL A 59 -1.37 -11.62 3.91
N ASP A 60 -0.15 -12.00 4.24
CA ASP A 60 0.21 -13.38 4.58
C ASP A 60 1.04 -13.44 5.86
N GLY A 61 0.53 -14.14 6.88
CA GLY A 61 1.16 -14.25 8.19
C GLY A 61 1.36 -12.88 8.86
N GLY A 62 0.46 -11.94 8.61
CA GLY A 62 0.50 -10.55 9.05
C GLY A 62 1.30 -9.62 8.14
N ARG A 63 2.09 -10.12 7.18
CA ARG A 63 2.88 -9.27 6.29
C ARG A 63 2.06 -8.86 5.07
N ILE A 64 2.02 -7.57 4.74
CA ILE A 64 1.52 -7.12 3.43
C ILE A 64 2.51 -7.59 2.36
N CYS A 65 2.05 -8.45 1.47
CA CYS A 65 2.88 -9.09 0.43
C CYS A 65 2.52 -8.61 -0.99
N SER A 66 1.33 -8.05 -1.20
CA SER A 66 0.95 -7.43 -2.47
C SER A 66 0.06 -6.20 -2.24
N ILE A 67 0.11 -5.28 -3.18
CA ILE A 67 -0.80 -4.14 -3.29
C ILE A 67 -1.35 -4.15 -4.71
N GLU A 68 -2.66 -4.13 -4.87
CA GLU A 68 -3.31 -4.04 -6.18
C GLU A 68 -4.20 -2.81 -6.25
N VAL A 69 -4.08 -2.06 -7.34
CA VAL A 69 -4.97 -0.94 -7.67
C VAL A 69 -6.00 -1.48 -8.65
N ALA A 70 -7.10 -2.00 -8.11
CA ALA A 70 -8.08 -2.74 -8.90
C ALA A 70 -9.07 -1.82 -9.64
N VAL A 71 -9.37 -0.65 -9.08
CA VAL A 71 -10.10 0.46 -9.72
C VAL A 71 -9.44 1.73 -9.25
N TRP A 72 -8.95 2.52 -10.20
CA TRP A 72 -8.24 3.76 -9.92
C TRP A 72 -9.19 4.86 -9.42
N PRO A 73 -8.83 5.59 -8.35
CA PRO A 73 -9.44 6.89 -8.07
C PRO A 73 -9.03 7.90 -9.15
N GLU A 74 -9.66 9.06 -9.16
CA GLU A 74 -9.15 10.19 -9.95
C GLU A 74 -7.69 10.50 -9.54
N VAL A 75 -6.77 10.42 -10.51
CA VAL A 75 -5.35 10.69 -10.29
C VAL A 75 -5.05 12.15 -10.59
N ARG A 76 -4.61 12.88 -9.56
CA ARG A 76 -4.20 14.27 -9.68
C ARG A 76 -2.69 14.38 -9.86
N THR A 77 -2.23 14.95 -10.98
CA THR A 77 -0.81 15.26 -11.16
C THR A 77 -0.38 16.44 -10.27
N VAL A 78 0.68 16.24 -9.49
CA VAL A 78 1.26 17.23 -8.57
C VAL A 78 2.73 17.46 -8.94
N LYS A 79 3.04 18.65 -9.48
CA LYS A 79 4.37 19.00 -10.04
C LYS A 79 5.54 18.80 -9.07
N GLY A 80 5.31 18.94 -7.77
CA GLY A 80 6.31 18.81 -6.72
C GLY A 80 6.20 17.52 -5.90
N LEU A 81 5.41 16.54 -6.34
CA LEU A 81 5.33 15.26 -5.63
C LEU A 81 6.69 14.57 -5.70
N ALA A 82 7.25 14.28 -4.53
CA ALA A 82 8.52 13.59 -4.39
C ALA A 82 8.38 12.54 -3.31
N VAL A 83 9.04 11.40 -3.51
CA VAL A 83 9.15 10.36 -2.49
C VAL A 83 9.74 10.97 -1.21
N PRO A 84 9.13 10.76 -0.04
CA PRO A 84 9.68 11.29 1.20
C PRO A 84 11.13 10.84 1.43
N ALA A 85 12.00 11.78 1.76
CA ALA A 85 13.42 11.54 2.05
C ALA A 85 13.63 10.97 3.46
N ASP A 86 14.77 10.31 3.69
CA ASP A 86 15.20 9.80 5.00
C ASP A 86 14.19 8.89 5.72
N VAL A 87 13.40 8.15 4.95
CA VAL A 87 12.37 7.26 5.48
C VAL A 87 12.99 5.99 6.05
N ALA A 88 12.72 5.73 7.34
CA ALA A 88 13.16 4.52 8.01
C ALA A 88 12.53 3.25 7.40
N ALA A 89 13.36 2.24 7.15
CA ALA A 89 12.92 0.92 6.75
C ALA A 89 12.39 0.13 7.95
N VAL A 90 11.19 -0.43 7.83
CA VAL A 90 10.49 -1.15 8.89
C VAL A 90 9.89 -2.45 8.38
N SER A 91 9.63 -3.37 9.30
CA SER A 91 8.67 -4.45 9.09
C SER A 91 7.32 -4.00 9.62
N LEU A 92 6.28 -4.05 8.78
CA LEU A 92 4.89 -3.90 9.21
C LEU A 92 4.25 -5.27 9.36
N SER A 93 3.46 -5.43 10.42
CA SER A 93 2.54 -6.57 10.53
C SER A 93 1.12 -6.14 10.86
N VAL A 94 0.15 -6.70 10.16
CA VAL A 94 -1.27 -6.58 10.43
C VAL A 94 -1.65 -7.64 11.47
N PRO A 95 -2.08 -7.25 12.69
CA PRO A 95 -2.46 -8.22 13.71
C PRO A 95 -3.73 -8.97 13.31
N ALA A 96 -3.82 -10.24 13.70
CA ALA A 96 -5.08 -10.98 13.62
C ALA A 96 -6.10 -10.39 14.60
N ARG A 97 -7.37 -10.29 14.18
CA ARG A 97 -8.46 -9.88 15.09
C ARG A 97 -9.01 -11.11 15.80
N SER A 98 -9.21 -11.01 17.12
CA SER A 98 -9.80 -12.09 17.92
C SER A 98 -11.21 -12.49 17.47
N SER A 99 -11.93 -11.58 16.79
CA SER A 99 -13.28 -11.81 16.27
C SER A 99 -13.32 -12.56 14.92
N GLN A 100 -12.18 -12.77 14.25
CA GLN A 100 -12.10 -13.47 12.96
C GLN A 100 -10.84 -14.35 12.90
N PRO A 101 -10.88 -15.56 13.47
CA PRO A 101 -9.74 -16.47 13.43
C PRO A 101 -9.69 -17.21 12.08
N GLY A 102 -8.89 -16.73 11.13
CA GLY A 102 -8.66 -17.39 9.83
C GLY A 102 -8.46 -16.42 8.66
N ILE A 103 -8.51 -16.96 7.42
CA ILE A 103 -8.49 -16.19 6.17
C ILE A 103 -9.63 -15.18 6.21
N ALA A 104 -9.33 -13.89 6.22
CA ALA A 104 -10.33 -12.84 6.39
C ALA A 104 -10.15 -11.73 5.35
N THR A 105 -11.26 -11.36 4.72
CA THR A 105 -11.41 -10.15 3.93
C THR A 105 -11.86 -9.02 4.84
N MET A 106 -11.15 -7.90 4.84
CA MET A 106 -11.49 -6.73 5.64
C MET A 106 -11.75 -5.52 4.75
N GLU A 107 -13.01 -5.10 4.66
CA GLU A 107 -13.40 -3.89 3.93
C GLU A 107 -13.26 -2.64 4.82
N VAL A 108 -12.64 -1.61 4.26
CA VAL A 108 -12.43 -0.32 4.91
C VAL A 108 -12.76 0.82 3.95
N THR A 109 -13.88 1.49 4.20
CA THR A 109 -14.18 2.75 3.51
C THR A 109 -13.25 3.86 3.98
N ALA A 110 -12.58 4.53 3.05
CA ALA A 110 -11.67 5.65 3.29
C ALA A 110 -11.86 6.75 2.23
N PRO A 111 -11.54 8.02 2.52
CA PRO A 111 -11.33 9.02 1.48
C PRO A 111 -10.07 8.65 0.69
N LEU A 112 -10.22 7.79 -0.32
CA LEU A 112 -9.17 7.35 -1.23
C LEU A 112 -9.00 8.37 -2.36
N ARG A 113 -7.77 8.89 -2.51
CA ARG A 113 -7.38 9.81 -3.58
C ARG A 113 -6.00 9.40 -4.07
N ALA A 114 -5.71 9.61 -5.35
CA ALA A 114 -4.36 9.40 -5.88
C ALA A 114 -3.73 10.73 -6.32
N GLU A 115 -2.47 10.92 -5.96
CA GLU A 115 -1.62 11.97 -6.49
C GLU A 115 -0.45 11.32 -7.23
N SER A 116 -0.08 11.85 -8.39
CA SER A 116 1.08 11.38 -9.16
C SER A 116 2.09 12.48 -9.41
N ASP A 117 3.37 12.10 -9.54
CA ASP A 117 4.36 13.00 -10.13
C ASP A 117 4.10 13.17 -11.64
N PRO A 118 4.64 14.21 -12.30
CA PRO A 118 4.43 14.42 -13.74
C PRO A 118 4.95 13.30 -14.66
N SER A 119 5.75 12.38 -14.14
CA SER A 119 6.26 11.22 -14.89
C SER A 119 5.49 9.94 -14.61
N GLU A 120 4.47 10.00 -13.75
CA GLU A 120 3.65 8.88 -13.28
C GLU A 120 4.46 7.72 -12.67
N LYS A 121 5.66 8.03 -12.16
CA LYS A 121 6.54 7.04 -11.52
C LYS A 121 6.34 6.97 -10.02
N THR A 122 5.84 8.04 -9.42
CA THR A 122 5.49 8.10 -8.01
C THR A 122 3.99 8.31 -7.92
N ILE A 123 3.31 7.42 -7.21
CA ILE A 123 1.88 7.49 -6.96
C ILE A 123 1.67 7.42 -5.46
N HIS A 124 1.00 8.43 -4.91
CA HIS A 124 0.62 8.52 -3.50
C HIS A 124 -0.88 8.38 -3.37
N PHE A 125 -1.31 7.28 -2.77
CA PHE A 125 -2.69 7.09 -2.35
C PHE A 125 -2.87 7.67 -0.96
N VAL A 126 -3.73 8.69 -0.85
CA VAL A 126 -4.10 9.32 0.42
C VAL A 126 -5.39 8.67 0.90
N LEU A 127 -5.39 8.14 2.12
CA LEU A 127 -6.56 7.47 2.74
C LEU A 127 -7.17 8.27 3.89
N SER A 128 -6.47 9.28 4.40
CA SER A 128 -6.99 10.19 5.41
C SER A 128 -6.21 11.49 5.41
N GLN A 129 -6.77 12.52 6.05
CA GLN A 129 -6.08 13.78 6.27
C GLN A 129 -5.54 13.84 7.70
N GLY A 130 -4.34 14.37 7.87
CA GLY A 130 -3.75 14.57 9.19
C GLY A 130 -2.24 14.57 9.17
N ARG A 131 -1.64 14.66 10.36
CA ARG A 131 -0.20 14.43 10.50
C ARG A 131 0.07 12.94 10.43
N THR A 132 0.95 12.57 9.51
CA THR A 132 1.39 11.20 9.30
C THR A 132 2.91 11.14 9.41
N ARG A 133 3.42 9.93 9.63
CA ARG A 133 4.83 9.59 9.40
C ARG A 133 4.90 8.57 8.28
N THR A 134 5.84 8.73 7.36
CA THR A 134 6.07 7.75 6.31
C THR A 134 7.10 6.72 6.78
N VAL A 135 6.86 5.45 6.46
CA VAL A 135 7.78 4.33 6.71
C VAL A 135 7.96 3.49 5.44
N ARG A 136 9.15 2.92 5.25
CA ARG A 136 9.50 2.13 4.05
C ARG A 136 9.38 0.65 4.36
N VAL A 137 8.60 -0.07 3.55
CA VAL A 137 8.29 -1.50 3.77
C VAL A 137 8.86 -2.37 2.67
N GLY A 138 9.00 -1.83 1.46
CA GLY A 138 9.75 -2.43 0.35
C GLY A 138 10.72 -1.41 -0.27
N SER A 139 11.53 -1.83 -1.23
CA SER A 139 12.41 -0.94 -1.99
C SER A 139 11.65 0.23 -2.58
N ASP A 140 10.42 -0.01 -3.04
CA ASP A 140 9.59 0.94 -3.79
C ASP A 140 8.16 1.07 -3.25
N VAL A 141 7.93 0.61 -2.00
CA VAL A 141 6.64 0.73 -1.31
C VAL A 141 6.84 1.37 0.06
N LEU A 142 6.10 2.45 0.31
CA LEU A 142 6.04 3.13 1.60
C LEU A 142 4.59 3.22 2.08
N PHE A 143 4.42 3.36 3.39
CA PHE A 143 3.12 3.59 4.01
C PHE A 143 3.19 4.84 4.88
N ASP A 144 2.11 5.62 4.86
CA ASP A 144 1.88 6.68 5.83
C ASP A 144 1.10 6.13 7.00
N LEU A 145 1.59 6.41 8.21
CA LEU A 145 0.97 5.99 9.46
C LEU A 145 0.57 7.21 10.28
N ASP A 146 -0.62 7.16 10.89
CA ASP A 146 -0.99 8.14 11.90
C ASP A 146 -0.28 7.87 13.26
N ARG A 147 -0.61 8.65 14.28
CA ARG A 147 -0.06 8.51 15.64
C ARG A 147 -0.47 7.21 16.36
N HIS A 148 -1.43 6.46 15.81
CA HIS A 148 -1.96 5.21 16.34
C HIS A 148 -1.55 4.00 15.49
N ASP A 149 -0.54 4.18 14.62
CA ASP A 149 -0.08 3.20 13.66
C ASP A 149 -1.21 2.65 12.77
N ALA A 150 -2.19 3.51 12.44
CA ALA A 150 -3.14 3.22 11.38
C ALA A 150 -2.59 3.63 10.03
N ILE A 151 -2.79 2.79 9.01
CA ILE A 151 -2.45 3.13 7.62
C ILE A 151 -3.35 4.27 7.16
N THR A 152 -2.72 5.32 6.66
CA THR A 152 -3.35 6.58 6.22
C THR A 152 -2.93 6.99 4.81
N GLY A 153 -1.99 6.27 4.21
CA GLY A 153 -1.58 6.45 2.84
C GLY A 153 -0.63 5.35 2.38
N VAL A 154 -0.51 5.20 1.08
CA VAL A 154 0.34 4.20 0.41
C VAL A 154 1.11 4.91 -0.71
N TRP A 155 2.41 4.71 -0.76
CA TRP A 155 3.26 5.21 -1.84
C TRP A 155 3.75 4.04 -2.67
N LEU A 156 3.53 4.13 -3.97
CA LEU A 156 4.17 3.30 -4.98
C LEU A 156 5.23 4.17 -5.67
N CYS A 157 6.49 3.75 -5.61
CA CYS A 157 7.62 4.48 -6.18
C CYS A 157 8.17 3.74 -7.39
N ASN A 158 8.82 4.45 -8.31
CA ASN A 158 9.42 3.86 -9.51
C ASN A 158 8.47 2.94 -10.30
N VAL A 159 7.18 3.28 -10.31
CA VAL A 159 6.14 2.56 -11.06
C VAL A 159 6.51 2.61 -12.55
N PRO A 160 6.55 1.45 -13.24
CA PRO A 160 6.78 1.44 -14.68
C PRO A 160 5.59 2.10 -15.40
N PRO A 161 5.81 2.79 -16.54
CA PRO A 161 4.70 3.36 -17.29
C PRO A 161 3.74 2.25 -17.75
N PHE A 162 2.45 2.53 -17.71
CA PHE A 162 1.48 1.66 -18.38
C PHE A 162 1.82 1.59 -19.87
N THR A 163 1.94 0.38 -20.40
CA THR A 163 2.18 0.16 -21.83
C THR A 163 0.98 -0.60 -22.36
N SER A 164 0.03 0.12 -22.96
CA SER A 164 -0.99 -0.53 -23.77
C SER A 164 -0.30 -1.22 -24.94
N ALA A 165 -0.55 -2.52 -25.15
CA ALA A 165 -0.14 -3.16 -26.39
C ALA A 165 -0.73 -2.36 -27.58
N PRO A 166 0.02 -2.16 -28.68
CA PRO A 166 -0.45 -1.42 -29.85
C PRO A 166 -1.58 -2.14 -30.61
#